data_AF-F8N4X1-F1
#
_entry.id   AF-F8N4X1-F1
#
_cell.length_a   1.000
_cell.length_b   1.000
_cell.length_c   1.000
_cell.angle_alpha   90.00
_cell.angle_beta   90.00
_cell.angle_gamma   90.00
#
_symmetry.space_group_name_H-M   'P 1'
#
loop_
_entity.id
_entity.type
_entity.pdbx_description
1 polymer ?
#
loop_
_entity_poly.entity_id
_entity_poly.type
_entity_poly.pdbx_seq_one_letter_code
_entity_poly.pdbx_strand_id
1 'polypeptide(L)'
;MTMNKLDNEGHEAQHLDVSRSALTHIIIGVIAATKVSEASWQLIHLALGVSVLRHKARQGQPIDGADLDLVWGLVRDAVTDPVLAPLLPGASRSAQGFLSVPLCSLIKDNRIDELWRLHVWLPDGHRGNRDFAIHSHQPFAQSWILAGEGRDHQYAVTEPEAKGALDTPYAQYRIAWSGTGKGHGTAYVPHQSYSIVENTGKIVHIKQVETALHTRDMSYTVGAGVLHRTKVPADTLHATLFYFDSSRGFIQDAPVLGPADGESYKQYRDVGSQPPSSLANMVEVVRSFERLMGEGQQCMHSVNLELALRNFNSALALCESGAASGAVPDGDRYKQLVFTKLGGTYRRLGKYEQAKDLLEQAMAMSASSELRIEASGELGVIYRHMDLMDDAKRVLRVQYETAKEF
;
A
#
# COMPACT_ATOMS: atom_id res chain seq x y z
N MET A 1 64.78 -7.04 9.22
CA MET A 1 63.87 -5.96 8.78
C MET A 1 63.36 -6.31 7.40
N THR A 2 62.19 -6.94 7.33
CA THR A 2 61.47 -7.23 6.08
C THR A 2 60.00 -7.21 6.43
N MET A 3 59.32 -6.14 6.02
CA MET A 3 57.86 -6.04 6.01
C MET A 3 57.35 -6.89 4.85
N ASN A 4 56.46 -7.85 5.13
CA ASN A 4 55.54 -8.37 4.12
C ASN A 4 54.13 -7.96 4.54
N LYS A 5 53.53 -7.09 3.72
CA LYS A 5 52.10 -6.80 3.71
C LYS A 5 51.35 -8.07 3.32
N LEU A 6 50.34 -8.42 4.11
CA LEU A 6 49.29 -9.34 3.69
C LEU A 6 48.32 -8.53 2.83
N ASP A 7 48.27 -8.86 1.54
CA ASP A 7 47.27 -8.35 0.62
C ASP A 7 45.90 -8.92 1.01
N ASN A 8 44.99 -8.00 1.31
CA ASN A 8 43.59 -8.27 1.55
C ASN A 8 42.87 -8.18 0.19
N GLU A 9 42.78 -9.30 -0.53
CA GLU A 9 41.94 -9.38 -1.73
C GLU A 9 40.47 -9.30 -1.31
N GLY A 10 39.91 -8.11 -1.43
CA GLY A 10 38.48 -7.89 -1.36
C GLY A 10 37.78 -8.65 -2.48
N HIS A 11 37.00 -9.66 -2.13
CA HIS A 11 35.95 -10.16 -3.00
C HIS A 11 34.86 -9.09 -3.10
N GLU A 12 34.99 -8.20 -4.07
CA GLU A 12 33.84 -7.47 -4.62
C GLU A 12 32.88 -8.51 -5.19
N ALA A 13 31.74 -8.70 -4.52
CA ALA A 13 30.62 -9.42 -5.08
C ALA A 13 30.21 -8.69 -6.36
N GLN A 14 30.53 -9.27 -7.52
CA GLN A 14 30.07 -8.78 -8.82
C GLN A 14 28.54 -8.80 -8.81
N HIS A 15 27.94 -7.63 -8.61
CA HIS A 15 26.53 -7.40 -8.86
C HIS A 15 26.28 -7.65 -10.34
N LEU A 16 25.64 -8.78 -10.67
CA LEU A 16 25.11 -8.98 -12.02
C LEU A 16 23.93 -8.02 -12.18
N ASP A 17 24.21 -6.84 -12.74
CA ASP A 17 23.19 -5.87 -13.13
C ASP A 17 22.54 -6.34 -14.44
N VAL A 18 21.61 -7.30 -14.32
CA VAL A 18 20.90 -7.83 -15.49
C VAL A 18 19.79 -6.86 -15.83
N SER A 19 20.00 -6.07 -16.88
CA SER A 19 18.98 -5.13 -17.35
C SER A 19 17.64 -5.83 -17.61
N ARG A 20 16.52 -5.13 -17.39
CA ARG A 20 15.16 -5.61 -17.69
C ARG A 20 15.06 -6.25 -19.08
N SER A 21 15.70 -5.65 -20.07
CA SER A 21 15.79 -6.19 -21.44
C SER A 21 16.53 -7.52 -21.51
N ALA A 22 17.66 -7.66 -20.82
CA ALA A 22 18.44 -8.90 -20.80
C ALA A 22 17.72 -10.03 -20.06
N LEU A 23 17.09 -9.74 -18.92
CA LEU A 23 16.24 -10.70 -18.21
C LEU A 23 15.10 -11.15 -19.11
N THR A 24 14.34 -10.22 -19.71
CA THR A 24 13.27 -10.53 -20.66
C THR A 24 13.76 -11.33 -21.86
N HIS A 25 14.95 -11.05 -22.41
CA HIS A 25 15.50 -11.80 -23.53
C HIS A 25 15.95 -13.22 -23.16
N ILE A 26 16.59 -13.42 -22.00
CA ILE A 26 16.95 -14.75 -21.49
C ILE A 26 15.69 -15.58 -21.29
N ILE A 27 14.69 -14.95 -20.68
CA ILE A 27 13.34 -15.47 -20.45
C ILE A 27 12.69 -15.89 -21.78
N ILE A 28 12.66 -15.02 -22.80
CA ILE A 28 12.14 -15.32 -24.15
C ILE A 28 12.93 -16.46 -24.81
N GLY A 29 14.25 -16.48 -24.66
CA GLY A 29 15.11 -17.54 -25.20
C GLY A 29 14.82 -18.91 -24.58
N VAL A 30 14.56 -18.97 -23.27
CA VAL A 30 14.14 -20.18 -22.56
C VAL A 30 12.74 -20.62 -23.03
N ILE A 31 11.80 -19.69 -23.22
CA ILE A 31 10.44 -19.96 -23.74
C ILE A 31 10.48 -20.66 -25.10
N ALA A 32 11.27 -20.12 -26.03
CA ALA A 32 11.39 -20.67 -27.39
C ALA A 32 11.95 -22.11 -27.38
N ALA A 33 12.75 -22.45 -26.37
CA ALA A 33 13.37 -23.76 -26.24
C ALA A 33 12.47 -24.82 -25.55
N THR A 34 11.52 -24.43 -24.69
CA THR A 34 10.86 -25.37 -23.77
C THR A 34 9.42 -25.80 -24.13
N LYS A 35 8.78 -25.22 -25.16
CA LYS A 35 7.37 -25.53 -25.53
C LYS A 35 6.39 -25.47 -24.34
N VAL A 36 6.63 -24.56 -23.42
CA VAL A 36 5.82 -24.39 -22.20
C VAL A 36 4.50 -23.69 -22.53
N SER A 37 3.38 -24.09 -21.90
CA SER A 37 2.07 -23.48 -22.13
C SER A 37 1.99 -22.06 -21.56
N GLU A 38 1.11 -21.22 -22.11
CA GLU A 38 0.89 -19.84 -21.65
C GLU A 38 0.53 -19.76 -20.15
N ALA A 39 -0.29 -20.69 -19.64
CA ALA A 39 -0.58 -20.79 -18.20
C ALA A 39 0.67 -21.06 -17.34
N SER A 40 1.55 -21.92 -17.83
CA SER A 40 2.80 -22.26 -17.14
C SER A 40 3.78 -21.08 -17.17
N TRP A 41 3.67 -20.21 -18.17
CA TRP A 41 4.46 -19.00 -18.27
C TRP A 41 4.14 -17.97 -17.18
N GLN A 42 2.86 -17.74 -16.94
CA GLN A 42 2.44 -16.79 -15.91
C GLN A 42 2.77 -17.27 -14.49
N LEU A 43 2.76 -18.58 -14.28
CA LEU A 43 3.27 -19.16 -13.04
C LEU A 43 4.79 -18.91 -12.87
N ILE A 44 5.57 -18.94 -13.97
CA ILE A 44 6.99 -18.59 -13.94
C ILE A 44 7.18 -17.10 -13.62
N HIS A 45 6.40 -16.20 -14.23
CA HIS A 45 6.43 -14.76 -13.89
C HIS A 45 6.17 -14.53 -12.40
N LEU A 46 5.11 -15.14 -11.86
CA LEU A 46 4.75 -15.03 -10.46
C LEU A 46 5.87 -15.56 -9.55
N ALA A 47 6.40 -16.75 -9.87
CA ALA A 47 7.49 -17.36 -9.12
C ALA A 47 8.78 -16.52 -9.16
N LEU A 48 9.11 -15.93 -10.31
CA LEU A 48 10.27 -15.07 -10.49
C LEU A 48 10.13 -13.78 -9.67
N GLY A 49 8.99 -13.07 -9.79
CA GLY A 49 8.73 -11.85 -9.04
C GLY A 49 8.82 -12.06 -7.52
N VAL A 50 8.18 -13.13 -7.02
CA VAL A 50 8.26 -13.54 -5.61
C VAL A 50 9.70 -13.89 -5.21
N SER A 51 10.44 -14.61 -6.05
CA SER A 51 11.82 -15.04 -5.75
C SER A 51 12.80 -13.87 -5.67
N VAL A 52 12.65 -12.86 -6.54
CA VAL A 52 13.48 -11.64 -6.50
C VAL A 52 13.29 -10.90 -5.18
N LEU A 53 12.04 -10.63 -4.78
CA LEU A 53 11.75 -9.98 -3.51
C LEU A 53 12.22 -10.81 -2.31
N ARG A 54 11.99 -12.13 -2.34
CA ARG A 54 12.45 -13.06 -1.31
C ARG A 54 13.96 -12.99 -1.12
N HIS A 55 14.71 -13.02 -2.22
CA HIS A 55 16.17 -12.97 -2.17
C HIS A 55 16.64 -11.65 -1.55
N LYS A 56 16.17 -10.50 -2.05
CA LYS A 56 16.52 -9.18 -1.52
C LYS A 56 16.14 -9.03 -0.05
N ALA A 57 14.93 -9.45 0.32
CA ALA A 57 14.41 -9.42 1.69
C ALA A 57 15.32 -10.15 2.68
N ARG A 58 15.79 -11.35 2.32
CA ARG A 58 16.63 -12.17 3.20
C ARG A 58 18.09 -11.72 3.25
N GLN A 59 18.56 -11.04 2.22
CA GLN A 59 19.87 -10.39 2.21
C GLN A 59 19.85 -9.00 2.87
N GLY A 60 18.68 -8.51 3.31
CA GLY A 60 18.53 -7.16 3.85
C GLY A 60 18.81 -6.06 2.82
N GLN A 61 18.74 -6.39 1.52
CA GLN A 61 18.98 -5.45 0.45
C GLN A 61 17.73 -4.61 0.18
N PRO A 62 17.87 -3.28 0.03
CA PRO A 62 16.75 -2.45 -0.39
C PRO A 62 16.32 -2.82 -1.82
N ILE A 63 15.04 -2.60 -2.10
CA ILE A 63 14.53 -2.59 -3.47
C ILE A 63 14.23 -1.15 -3.85
N ASP A 64 14.72 -0.72 -5.01
CA ASP A 64 14.37 0.59 -5.55
C ASP A 64 13.04 0.53 -6.32
N GLY A 65 12.57 1.70 -6.79
CA GLY A 65 11.32 1.78 -7.54
C GLY A 65 11.33 1.01 -8.86
N ALA A 66 12.48 0.92 -9.55
CA ALA A 66 12.60 0.28 -10.85
C ALA A 66 12.51 -1.25 -10.73
N ASP A 67 13.17 -1.81 -9.72
CA ASP A 67 13.07 -3.23 -9.41
C ASP A 67 11.67 -3.60 -8.90
N LEU A 68 11.06 -2.73 -8.09
CA LEU A 68 9.68 -2.95 -7.63
C LEU A 68 8.69 -2.87 -8.80
N ASP A 69 8.89 -1.98 -9.77
CA ASP A 69 8.12 -1.92 -11.02
C ASP A 69 8.26 -3.21 -11.84
N LEU A 70 9.47 -3.75 -11.94
CA LEU A 70 9.70 -5.02 -12.62
C LEU A 70 8.93 -6.15 -11.95
N VAL A 71 9.08 -6.29 -10.62
CA VAL A 71 8.39 -7.34 -9.86
C VAL A 71 6.89 -7.18 -9.96
N TRP A 72 6.38 -5.96 -9.79
CA TRP A 72 4.96 -5.69 -9.91
C TRP A 72 4.42 -6.04 -11.29
N GLY A 73 5.14 -5.69 -12.37
CA GLY A 73 4.78 -6.09 -13.73
C GLY A 73 4.61 -7.60 -13.87
N LEU A 74 5.59 -8.38 -13.37
CA LEU A 74 5.52 -9.85 -13.40
C LEU A 74 4.30 -10.40 -12.62
N VAL A 75 4.05 -9.86 -11.43
CA VAL A 75 2.92 -10.29 -10.58
C VAL A 75 1.58 -9.90 -11.22
N ARG A 76 1.45 -8.65 -11.68
CA ARG A 76 0.24 -8.12 -12.32
C ARG A 76 -0.11 -8.89 -13.58
N ASP A 77 0.88 -9.11 -14.46
CA ASP A 77 0.66 -9.85 -15.71
C ASP A 77 0.16 -11.27 -15.41
N ALA A 78 0.73 -11.93 -14.41
CA ALA A 78 0.26 -13.25 -13.98
C ALA A 78 -1.16 -13.23 -13.37
N VAL A 79 -1.47 -12.22 -12.54
CA VAL A 79 -2.78 -12.10 -11.86
C VAL A 79 -3.91 -11.68 -12.81
N THR A 80 -3.57 -10.99 -13.90
CA THR A 80 -4.53 -10.50 -14.90
C THR A 80 -4.65 -11.40 -16.13
N ASP A 81 -3.78 -12.41 -16.26
CA ASP A 81 -3.76 -13.31 -17.39
C ASP A 81 -5.09 -14.09 -17.55
N PRO A 82 -5.69 -14.15 -18.76
CA PRO A 82 -6.97 -14.81 -18.98
C PRO A 82 -6.99 -16.31 -18.64
N VAL A 83 -5.83 -16.98 -18.66
CA VAL A 83 -5.71 -18.41 -18.39
C VAL A 83 -5.42 -18.68 -16.91
N LEU A 84 -4.55 -17.89 -16.29
CA LEU A 84 -4.19 -18.07 -14.88
C LEU A 84 -5.22 -17.42 -13.92
N ALA A 85 -5.80 -16.27 -14.26
CA ALA A 85 -6.71 -15.55 -13.38
C ALA A 85 -7.91 -16.38 -12.90
N PRO A 86 -8.57 -17.22 -13.74
CA PRO A 86 -9.64 -18.11 -13.28
C PRO A 86 -9.18 -19.22 -12.31
N LEU A 87 -7.89 -19.53 -12.28
CA LEU A 87 -7.30 -20.57 -11.42
C LEU A 87 -6.80 -20.00 -10.07
N LEU A 88 -6.64 -18.68 -9.98
CA LEU A 88 -6.19 -18.04 -8.75
C LEU A 88 -7.30 -18.03 -7.69
N PRO A 89 -6.96 -18.23 -6.41
CA PRO A 89 -7.92 -18.05 -5.33
C PRO A 89 -8.51 -16.64 -5.36
N GLY A 90 -9.82 -16.53 -5.15
CA GLY A 90 -10.50 -15.25 -5.03
C GLY A 90 -9.93 -14.39 -3.90
N ALA A 91 -10.05 -13.07 -4.05
CA ALA A 91 -9.70 -12.14 -2.98
C ALA A 91 -10.63 -12.35 -1.78
N SER A 92 -10.08 -12.19 -0.57
CA SER A 92 -10.85 -12.24 0.67
C SER A 92 -10.57 -11.03 1.54
N ARG A 93 -11.61 -10.47 2.17
CA ARG A 93 -11.45 -9.36 3.08
C ARG A 93 -10.90 -9.81 4.42
N SER A 94 -9.89 -9.10 4.91
CA SER A 94 -9.24 -9.32 6.20
C SER A 94 -9.99 -8.63 7.34
N ALA A 95 -9.65 -8.99 8.57
CA ALA A 95 -10.16 -8.33 9.78
C ALA A 95 -9.75 -6.84 9.85
N GLN A 96 -8.63 -6.48 9.20
CA GLN A 96 -8.11 -5.13 9.08
C GLN A 96 -8.77 -4.34 7.93
N GLY A 97 -9.68 -4.97 7.18
CA GLY A 97 -10.52 -4.33 6.16
C GLY A 97 -9.96 -4.32 4.74
N PHE A 98 -8.73 -4.81 4.53
CA PHE A 98 -8.17 -4.93 3.17
C PHE A 98 -8.58 -6.23 2.48
N LEU A 99 -8.60 -6.22 1.16
CA LEU A 99 -8.70 -7.40 0.34
C LEU A 99 -7.32 -8.04 0.15
N SER A 100 -7.24 -9.34 0.39
CA SER A 100 -6.02 -10.12 0.26
C SER A 100 -6.15 -11.09 -0.92
N VAL A 101 -5.22 -11.01 -1.87
CA VAL A 101 -5.04 -11.99 -2.95
C VAL A 101 -3.84 -12.88 -2.60
N PRO A 102 -4.03 -14.19 -2.37
CA PRO A 102 -2.93 -15.12 -2.18
C PRO A 102 -2.09 -15.28 -3.46
N LEU A 103 -0.78 -15.08 -3.35
CA LEU A 103 0.16 -15.24 -4.47
C LEU A 103 0.99 -16.53 -4.32
N CYS A 104 1.45 -16.82 -3.10
CA CYS A 104 2.15 -18.07 -2.77
C CYS A 104 1.94 -18.39 -1.30
N SER A 105 1.82 -19.67 -0.96
CA SER A 105 1.71 -20.12 0.43
C SER A 105 2.55 -21.37 0.66
N LEU A 106 3.56 -21.27 1.52
CA LEU A 106 4.39 -22.37 1.98
C LEU A 106 4.07 -22.62 3.46
N ILE A 107 3.58 -23.81 3.75
CA ILE A 107 3.19 -24.24 5.09
C ILE A 107 4.02 -25.46 5.45
N LYS A 108 4.62 -25.45 6.64
CA LYS A 108 5.44 -26.54 7.17
C LYS A 108 4.96 -26.90 8.57
N ASP A 109 4.69 -28.17 8.82
CA ASP A 109 4.22 -28.67 10.14
C ASP A 109 3.01 -27.88 10.70
N ASN A 110 2.05 -27.54 9.82
CA ASN A 110 0.87 -26.70 10.12
C ASN A 110 1.20 -25.28 10.62
N ARG A 111 2.42 -24.81 10.39
CA ARG A 111 2.86 -23.43 10.65
C ARG A 111 3.11 -22.73 9.32
N ILE A 112 2.88 -21.42 9.33
CA ILE A 112 3.31 -20.56 8.24
C ILE A 112 4.82 -20.68 8.14
N ASP A 113 5.34 -21.03 6.96
CA ASP A 113 6.75 -20.92 6.64
C ASP A 113 6.97 -19.62 5.86
N GLU A 114 6.25 -19.49 4.74
CA GLU A 114 6.22 -18.28 3.92
C GLU A 114 4.82 -18.00 3.38
N LEU A 115 4.37 -16.74 3.40
CA LEU A 115 3.15 -16.33 2.72
C LEU A 115 3.42 -15.07 1.89
N TRP A 116 2.99 -15.10 0.63
CA TRP A 116 3.03 -13.97 -0.28
C TRP A 116 1.63 -13.56 -0.68
N ARG A 117 1.32 -12.28 -0.52
CA ARG A 117 -0.02 -11.75 -0.75
C ARG A 117 0.05 -10.35 -1.36
N LEU A 118 -0.91 -10.04 -2.22
CA LEU A 118 -1.25 -8.66 -2.55
C LEU A 118 -2.33 -8.22 -1.57
N HIS A 119 -2.07 -7.16 -0.81
CA HIS A 119 -3.05 -6.51 0.04
C HIS A 119 -3.52 -5.21 -0.62
N VAL A 120 -4.84 -4.99 -0.67
CA VAL A 120 -5.45 -3.79 -1.26
C VAL A 120 -6.54 -3.27 -0.34
N TRP A 121 -6.35 -2.06 0.18
CA TRP A 121 -7.40 -1.26 0.81
C TRP A 121 -8.09 -0.45 -0.29
N LEU A 122 -9.41 -0.62 -0.44
CA LEU A 122 -10.22 0.16 -1.37
C LEU A 122 -10.91 1.32 -0.64
N PRO A 123 -11.23 2.44 -1.31
CA PRO A 123 -12.05 3.51 -0.73
C PRO A 123 -13.55 3.18 -0.75
N ASP A 124 -13.92 2.02 -0.22
CA ASP A 124 -15.29 1.47 -0.20
C ASP A 124 -15.96 1.56 1.18
N GLY A 125 -15.37 2.33 2.09
CA GLY A 125 -15.82 2.46 3.49
C GLY A 125 -15.61 1.22 4.36
N HIS A 126 -15.17 0.09 3.80
CA HIS A 126 -14.96 -1.15 4.53
C HIS A 126 -13.57 -1.14 5.17
N ARG A 127 -13.44 -0.42 6.28
CA ARG A 127 -12.23 -0.42 7.13
C ARG A 127 -12.40 -1.46 8.25
N GLY A 128 -11.31 -2.09 8.66
CA GLY A 128 -11.33 -3.11 9.72
C GLY A 128 -11.93 -2.61 11.03
N ASN A 129 -12.37 -3.53 11.88
CA ASN A 129 -12.96 -3.16 13.18
C ASN A 129 -11.92 -2.37 14.00
N ARG A 130 -12.27 -1.13 14.37
CA ARG A 130 -11.39 -0.20 15.08
C ARG A 130 -11.02 -0.72 16.47
N ASP A 131 -11.89 -1.49 17.10
CA ASP A 131 -11.68 -2.05 18.44
C ASP A 131 -10.56 -3.09 18.43
N PHE A 132 -10.39 -3.81 17.32
CA PHE A 132 -9.39 -4.87 17.16
C PHE A 132 -8.27 -4.50 16.16
N ALA A 133 -8.01 -3.21 15.98
CA ALA A 133 -7.09 -2.72 14.95
C ALA A 133 -5.60 -2.93 15.30
N ILE A 134 -5.27 -3.00 16.59
CA ILE A 134 -3.89 -3.23 17.06
C ILE A 134 -3.67 -4.74 17.17
N HIS A 135 -2.70 -5.26 16.43
CA HIS A 135 -2.43 -6.68 16.36
C HIS A 135 -0.95 -6.95 16.18
N SER A 136 -0.56 -8.21 16.27
CA SER A 136 0.78 -8.69 15.93
C SER A 136 0.71 -9.89 14.99
N HIS A 137 1.85 -10.35 14.51
CA HIS A 137 1.95 -11.46 13.59
C HIS A 137 2.74 -12.62 14.20
N GLN A 138 2.38 -13.86 13.83
CA GLN A 138 3.18 -15.03 14.23
C GLN A 138 4.57 -14.95 13.56
N PRO A 139 4.69 -14.79 12.23
CA PRO A 139 5.97 -14.64 11.57
C PRO A 139 6.39 -13.17 11.50
N PHE A 140 7.67 -12.95 11.20
CA PHE A 140 8.16 -11.67 10.72
C PHE A 140 7.43 -11.25 9.43
N ALA A 141 7.07 -9.97 9.31
CA ALA A 141 6.38 -9.40 8.17
C ALA A 141 7.21 -8.35 7.45
N GLN A 142 7.09 -8.32 6.12
CA GLN A 142 7.64 -7.27 5.28
C GLN A 142 6.64 -6.86 4.21
N SER A 143 6.56 -5.56 3.95
CA SER A 143 5.66 -4.97 2.98
C SER A 143 6.44 -4.08 2.01
N TRP A 144 6.04 -4.10 0.75
CA TRP A 144 6.49 -3.16 -0.29
C TRP A 144 5.29 -2.40 -0.84
N ILE A 145 5.33 -1.07 -0.78
CA ILE A 145 4.19 -0.22 -1.15
C ILE A 145 4.12 -0.07 -2.67
N LEU A 146 3.05 -0.60 -3.26
CA LEU A 146 2.78 -0.50 -4.69
C LEU A 146 2.07 0.80 -5.05
N ALA A 147 1.13 1.26 -4.21
CA ALA A 147 0.33 2.44 -4.46
C ALA A 147 -0.26 2.99 -3.15
N GLY A 148 -0.50 4.29 -3.11
CA GLY A 148 -1.15 4.97 -2.00
C GLY A 148 -0.26 5.24 -0.80
N GLU A 149 -0.88 5.79 0.24
CA GLU A 149 -0.25 6.14 1.51
C GLU A 149 -0.84 5.31 2.66
N GLY A 150 0.03 4.76 3.50
CA GLY A 150 -0.32 4.10 4.73
C GLY A 150 0.59 4.55 5.86
N ARG A 151 0.05 4.67 7.08
CA ARG A 151 0.82 5.02 8.27
C ARG A 151 0.82 3.85 9.24
N ASP A 152 2.00 3.31 9.54
CA ASP A 152 2.16 2.25 10.53
C ASP A 152 2.44 2.87 11.90
N HIS A 153 1.75 2.37 12.92
CA HIS A 153 1.95 2.76 14.31
C HIS A 153 2.35 1.52 15.11
N GLN A 154 3.51 1.54 15.77
CA GLN A 154 3.97 0.43 16.61
C GLN A 154 3.81 0.75 18.09
N TYR A 155 3.54 -0.30 18.87
CA TYR A 155 3.23 -0.21 20.29
C TYR A 155 4.08 -1.17 21.10
N ALA A 156 4.48 -0.73 22.29
CA ALA A 156 5.11 -1.58 23.29
C ALA A 156 4.17 -1.75 24.50
N VAL A 157 4.11 -2.96 25.04
CA VAL A 157 3.46 -3.22 26.33
C VAL A 157 4.27 -2.52 27.42
N THR A 158 3.57 -1.91 28.37
CA THR A 158 4.17 -1.10 29.43
C THR A 158 3.36 -1.21 30.72
N GLU A 159 3.96 -0.79 31.83
CA GLU A 159 3.23 -0.58 33.09
C GLU A 159 2.23 0.58 32.96
N PRO A 160 1.10 0.56 33.69
CA PRO A 160 0.06 1.59 33.61
C PRO A 160 0.59 3.00 33.88
N GLU A 161 1.51 3.15 34.83
CA GLU A 161 2.04 4.46 35.27
C GLU A 161 3.22 4.95 34.42
N ALA A 162 3.61 4.20 33.39
CA ALA A 162 4.75 4.56 32.57
C ALA A 162 4.46 5.84 31.76
N LYS A 163 5.46 6.72 31.68
CA LYS A 163 5.36 7.95 30.88
C LYS A 163 5.00 7.63 29.42
N GLY A 164 3.90 8.20 28.94
CA GLY A 164 3.41 8.02 27.57
C GLY A 164 2.60 6.73 27.35
N ALA A 165 2.28 5.99 28.42
CA ALA A 165 1.24 4.97 28.36
C ALA A 165 -0.09 5.61 27.93
N LEU A 166 -0.85 4.87 27.14
CA LEU A 166 -2.23 5.22 26.85
C LEU A 166 -3.07 4.96 28.10
N ASP A 167 -3.95 5.90 28.44
CA ASP A 167 -4.80 5.84 29.63
C ASP A 167 -5.79 4.66 29.58
N THR A 168 -6.13 4.19 28.38
CA THR A 168 -7.10 3.11 28.18
C THR A 168 -6.39 1.74 28.25
N PRO A 169 -6.79 0.86 29.18
CA PRO A 169 -6.31 -0.53 29.19
C PRO A 169 -6.89 -1.32 28.01
N TYR A 170 -6.16 -2.33 27.57
CA TYR A 170 -6.58 -3.25 26.52
C TYR A 170 -6.63 -4.68 27.05
N ALA A 171 -7.54 -5.50 26.55
CA ALA A 171 -7.46 -6.96 26.73
C ALA A 171 -6.65 -7.58 25.58
N GLN A 172 -5.87 -8.62 25.90
CA GLN A 172 -5.23 -9.47 24.90
C GLN A 172 -6.22 -10.54 24.44
N TYR A 173 -6.37 -10.65 23.12
CA TYR A 173 -7.15 -11.67 22.45
C TYR A 173 -6.21 -12.61 21.70
N ARG A 174 -6.54 -13.90 21.71
CA ARG A 174 -5.90 -14.91 20.87
C ARG A 174 -6.71 -15.10 19.59
N ILE A 175 -6.04 -15.28 18.46
CA ILE A 175 -6.72 -15.68 17.23
C ILE A 175 -6.89 -17.20 17.25
N ALA A 176 -8.15 -17.64 17.21
CA ALA A 176 -8.51 -19.04 17.07
C ALA A 176 -9.08 -19.29 15.67
N TRP A 177 -8.57 -20.34 15.05
CA TRP A 177 -8.90 -20.75 13.69
C TRP A 177 -9.87 -21.94 13.74
N SER A 178 -10.90 -21.95 12.89
CA SER A 178 -11.77 -23.13 12.76
C SER A 178 -11.04 -24.25 12.01
N GLY A 179 -10.70 -25.34 12.70
CA GLY A 179 -10.28 -26.59 12.07
C GLY A 179 -11.48 -27.40 11.56
N THR A 180 -11.23 -28.41 10.73
CA THR A 180 -12.22 -29.38 10.21
C THR A 180 -12.73 -30.36 11.30
N GLY A 181 -12.91 -29.90 12.54
CA GLY A 181 -13.33 -30.71 13.69
C GLY A 181 -13.91 -29.86 14.82
N LYS A 182 -14.50 -30.50 15.85
CA LYS A 182 -15.20 -29.88 16.99
C LYS A 182 -14.28 -29.10 17.98
N GLY A 183 -13.11 -28.65 17.57
CA GLY A 183 -12.16 -27.91 18.41
C GLY A 183 -11.52 -26.75 17.65
N HIS A 184 -11.42 -25.60 18.32
CA HIS A 184 -10.70 -24.42 17.85
C HIS A 184 -9.21 -24.56 18.15
N GLY A 185 -8.33 -24.22 17.21
CA GLY A 185 -6.88 -24.39 17.35
C GLY A 185 -6.10 -23.15 16.91
N THR A 186 -4.81 -23.09 17.28
CA THR A 186 -3.86 -22.02 16.89
C THR A 186 -3.14 -22.28 15.56
N ALA A 187 -3.36 -23.46 14.96
CA ALA A 187 -2.80 -23.84 13.67
C ALA A 187 -3.44 -23.03 12.54
N TYR A 188 -2.61 -22.50 11.63
CA TYR A 188 -3.07 -21.70 10.50
C TYR A 188 -3.80 -22.58 9.47
N VAL A 189 -4.96 -22.11 8.99
CA VAL A 189 -5.73 -22.77 7.91
C VAL A 189 -5.96 -21.78 6.77
N PRO A 190 -5.59 -22.12 5.52
CA PRO A 190 -5.87 -21.27 4.36
C PRO A 190 -7.37 -21.26 4.01
N HIS A 191 -7.83 -20.19 3.36
CA HIS A 191 -9.20 -20.05 2.81
C HIS A 191 -10.37 -20.16 3.82
N GLN A 192 -10.21 -19.64 5.04
CA GLN A 192 -11.30 -19.64 6.03
C GLN A 192 -12.36 -18.57 5.77
N SER A 193 -13.61 -18.89 6.13
CA SER A 193 -14.75 -17.96 6.06
C SER A 193 -14.88 -17.05 7.29
N TYR A 194 -14.18 -17.34 8.39
CA TYR A 194 -14.11 -16.49 9.58
C TYR A 194 -12.90 -16.80 10.48
N SER A 195 -12.58 -15.89 11.39
CA SER A 195 -11.70 -16.10 12.55
C SER A 195 -12.41 -15.71 13.85
N ILE A 196 -11.98 -16.24 14.99
CA ILE A 196 -12.49 -15.82 16.30
C ILE A 196 -11.34 -15.12 17.03
N VAL A 197 -11.59 -13.90 17.51
CA VAL A 197 -10.73 -13.25 18.50
C VAL A 197 -11.26 -13.64 19.88
N GLU A 198 -10.56 -14.55 20.55
CA GLU A 198 -10.93 -15.09 21.86
C GLU A 198 -10.31 -14.25 22.96
N ASN A 199 -11.12 -13.70 23.88
CA ASN A 199 -10.60 -12.94 25.01
C ASN A 199 -9.80 -13.86 25.94
N THR A 200 -8.56 -13.48 26.27
CA THR A 200 -7.70 -14.26 27.17
C THR A 200 -7.83 -13.88 28.64
N GLY A 201 -8.57 -12.81 28.96
CA GLY A 201 -8.68 -12.22 30.30
C GLY A 201 -7.45 -11.43 30.73
N LYS A 202 -6.38 -11.39 29.92
CA LYS A 202 -5.16 -10.66 30.25
C LYS A 202 -5.27 -9.20 29.83
N ILE A 203 -5.20 -8.30 30.81
CA ILE A 203 -5.18 -6.85 30.59
C ILE A 203 -3.74 -6.36 30.41
N VAL A 204 -3.55 -5.42 29.49
CA VAL A 204 -2.27 -4.76 29.20
C VAL A 204 -2.45 -3.26 29.00
N HIS A 205 -1.42 -2.50 29.36
CA HIS A 205 -1.28 -1.10 28.95
C HIS A 205 -0.21 -1.03 27.85
N ILE A 206 -0.37 -0.07 26.95
CA ILE A 206 0.54 0.12 25.82
C ILE A 206 0.96 1.58 25.71
N LYS A 207 2.11 1.80 25.12
CA LYS A 207 2.54 3.10 24.62
C LYS A 207 2.87 3.00 23.14
N GLN A 208 2.56 4.06 22.39
CA GLN A 208 3.02 4.16 21.01
C GLN A 208 4.52 4.48 21.00
N VAL A 209 5.31 3.66 20.31
CA VAL A 209 6.77 3.80 20.26
C VAL A 209 7.27 4.32 18.93
N GLU A 210 6.52 4.08 17.85
CA GLU A 210 6.91 4.50 16.51
C GLU A 210 5.68 4.88 15.69
N THR A 211 5.87 5.80 14.75
CA THR A 211 4.92 6.10 13.70
C THR A 211 5.69 6.40 12.43
N ALA A 212 5.43 5.60 11.39
CA ALA A 212 6.13 5.69 10.12
C ALA A 212 5.13 5.88 8.99
N LEU A 213 5.42 6.85 8.12
CA LEU A 213 4.68 7.07 6.88
C LEU A 213 5.28 6.22 5.77
N HIS A 214 4.42 5.51 5.04
CA HIS A 214 4.82 4.66 3.93
C HIS A 214 4.04 5.05 2.67
N THR A 215 4.78 5.37 1.63
CA THR A 215 4.25 5.77 0.32
C THR A 215 4.84 4.86 -0.77
N ARG A 216 4.34 4.98 -2.00
CA ARG A 216 4.80 4.23 -3.17
C ARG A 216 6.34 4.10 -3.23
N ASP A 217 6.81 2.89 -3.53
CA ASP A 217 8.22 2.49 -3.63
C ASP A 217 8.97 2.36 -2.29
N MET A 218 8.33 2.67 -1.16
CA MET A 218 8.90 2.35 0.15
C MET A 218 8.69 0.88 0.53
N SER A 219 9.47 0.42 1.49
CA SER A 219 9.26 -0.86 2.17
C SER A 219 9.35 -0.69 3.68
N TYR A 220 8.68 -1.57 4.42
CA TYR A 220 8.76 -1.59 5.88
C TYR A 220 8.62 -3.01 6.41
N THR A 221 9.01 -3.19 7.66
CA THR A 221 9.03 -4.49 8.34
C THR A 221 8.37 -4.41 9.69
N VAL A 222 7.73 -5.50 10.10
CA VAL A 222 7.17 -5.67 11.44
C VAL A 222 7.68 -6.99 11.98
N GLY A 223 8.38 -6.92 13.11
CA GLY A 223 8.92 -8.11 13.77
C GLY A 223 7.82 -9.06 14.22
N ALA A 224 8.14 -10.36 14.32
CA ALA A 224 7.24 -11.34 14.92
C ALA A 224 6.83 -10.89 16.34
N GLY A 225 5.53 -10.87 16.62
CA GLY A 225 4.99 -10.44 17.92
C GLY A 225 4.99 -8.93 18.20
N VAL A 226 5.51 -8.09 17.30
CA VAL A 226 5.44 -6.64 17.46
C VAL A 226 4.00 -6.19 17.28
N LEU A 227 3.48 -5.45 18.26
CA LEU A 227 2.14 -4.87 18.20
C LEU A 227 2.16 -3.64 17.29
N HIS A 228 1.30 -3.63 16.29
CA HIS A 228 1.20 -2.52 15.36
C HIS A 228 -0.22 -2.33 14.82
N ARG A 229 -0.43 -1.19 14.17
CA ARG A 229 -1.65 -0.85 13.44
C ARG A 229 -1.30 -0.01 12.22
N THR A 230 -1.71 -0.46 11.04
CA THR A 230 -1.67 0.33 9.81
C THR A 230 -2.95 1.14 9.65
N LYS A 231 -2.83 2.46 9.50
CA LYS A 231 -3.91 3.41 9.22
C LYS A 231 -3.82 3.88 7.78
N VAL A 232 -4.88 3.64 7.02
CA VAL A 232 -5.07 4.13 5.64
C VAL A 232 -6.29 5.05 5.62
N PRO A 233 -6.25 6.22 4.96
CA PRO A 233 -7.42 7.07 4.77
C PRO A 233 -8.61 6.30 4.17
N ALA A 234 -9.83 6.72 4.51
CA ALA A 234 -11.05 6.00 4.13
C ALA A 234 -11.41 6.17 2.64
N ASP A 235 -10.91 7.24 2.03
CA ASP A 235 -11.16 7.72 0.67
C ASP A 235 -9.99 7.42 -0.29
N THR A 236 -8.98 6.67 0.14
CA THR A 236 -7.83 6.33 -0.70
C THR A 236 -7.66 4.84 -0.90
N LEU A 237 -7.12 4.47 -2.08
CA LEU A 237 -6.56 3.15 -2.30
C LEU A 237 -5.17 3.08 -1.65
N HIS A 238 -4.84 1.95 -1.03
CA HIS A 238 -3.48 1.62 -0.60
C HIS A 238 -3.20 0.16 -0.93
N ALA A 239 -2.04 -0.14 -1.48
CA ALA A 239 -1.70 -1.49 -1.90
C ALA A 239 -0.25 -1.87 -1.59
N THR A 240 -0.07 -3.11 -1.17
CA THR A 240 1.25 -3.65 -0.81
C THR A 240 1.43 -5.08 -1.30
N LEU A 241 2.62 -5.41 -1.80
CA LEU A 241 3.09 -6.80 -1.76
C LEU A 241 3.53 -7.11 -0.34
N PHE A 242 2.97 -8.16 0.25
CA PHE A 242 3.14 -8.53 1.64
C PHE A 242 3.75 -9.92 1.74
N TYR A 243 4.75 -10.04 2.61
CA TYR A 243 5.54 -11.24 2.82
C TYR A 243 5.64 -11.59 4.30
N PHE A 244 5.18 -12.79 4.68
CA PHE A 244 5.55 -13.42 5.94
C PHE A 244 6.72 -14.37 5.76
N ASP A 245 7.69 -14.30 6.67
CA ASP A 245 8.91 -15.12 6.65
C ASP A 245 9.24 -15.64 8.05
N SER A 246 8.88 -16.90 8.33
CA SER A 246 9.14 -17.51 9.64
C SER A 246 10.63 -17.75 9.91
N SER A 247 11.48 -17.75 8.88
CA SER A 247 12.94 -17.88 9.06
C SER A 247 13.57 -16.66 9.74
N ARG A 248 12.90 -15.50 9.68
CA ARG A 248 13.32 -14.24 10.33
C ARG A 248 12.67 -13.98 11.69
N GLY A 249 11.95 -14.98 12.21
CA GLY A 249 11.30 -14.92 13.51
C GLY A 249 9.89 -15.51 13.46
N PHE A 250 9.53 -16.26 14.49
CA PHE A 250 8.21 -16.83 14.65
C PHE A 250 7.83 -16.88 16.13
N ILE A 251 6.63 -16.42 16.47
CA ILE A 251 6.02 -16.61 17.78
C ILE A 251 4.74 -17.44 17.66
N GLN A 252 4.48 -18.30 18.64
CA GLN A 252 3.33 -19.20 18.60
C GLN A 252 2.02 -18.43 18.77
N ASP A 253 1.96 -17.53 19.75
CA ASP A 253 0.76 -16.78 20.12
C ASP A 253 0.94 -15.28 19.81
N ALA A 254 0.50 -14.86 18.62
CA ALA A 254 0.47 -13.46 18.23
C ALA A 254 -0.83 -12.78 18.71
N PRO A 255 -0.77 -11.92 19.74
CA PRO A 255 -1.96 -11.28 20.28
C PRO A 255 -2.57 -10.23 19.34
N VAL A 256 -3.88 -10.07 19.47
CA VAL A 256 -4.66 -8.90 19.04
C VAL A 256 -5.10 -8.15 20.30
N LEU A 257 -5.08 -6.82 20.28
CA LEU A 257 -5.61 -6.02 21.37
C LEU A 257 -7.05 -5.60 21.05
N GLY A 258 -7.88 -5.62 22.08
CA GLY A 258 -9.27 -5.19 22.01
C GLY A 258 -9.73 -4.49 23.29
N PRO A 259 -11.03 -4.17 23.37
CA PRO A 259 -11.63 -3.54 24.55
C PRO A 259 -11.35 -4.35 25.82
N ALA A 260 -11.02 -3.70 26.94
CA ALA A 260 -10.68 -4.38 28.18
C ALA A 260 -11.81 -5.28 28.74
N ASP A 261 -13.05 -4.89 28.50
CA ASP A 261 -14.29 -5.53 28.90
C ASP A 261 -15.00 -6.27 27.74
N GLY A 262 -14.33 -6.42 26.60
CA GLY A 262 -14.95 -6.97 25.39
C GLY A 262 -15.09 -8.49 25.41
N GLU A 263 -16.23 -9.00 24.96
CA GLU A 263 -16.44 -10.43 24.73
C GLU A 263 -15.67 -10.96 23.51
N SER A 264 -15.57 -12.28 23.39
CA SER A 264 -14.99 -12.92 22.20
C SER A 264 -15.82 -12.61 20.96
N TYR A 265 -15.17 -12.30 19.85
CA TYR A 265 -15.84 -11.80 18.64
C TYR A 265 -15.49 -12.64 17.41
N LYS A 266 -16.50 -12.96 16.60
CA LYS A 266 -16.35 -13.72 15.35
C LYS A 266 -16.25 -12.76 14.17
N GLN A 267 -15.13 -12.81 13.47
CA GLN A 267 -14.81 -11.99 12.31
C GLN A 267 -15.07 -12.77 11.03
N TYR A 268 -16.14 -12.41 10.31
CA TYR A 268 -16.44 -13.00 9.01
C TYR A 268 -15.55 -12.42 7.92
N ARG A 269 -15.14 -13.26 6.97
CA ARG A 269 -14.42 -12.84 5.76
C ARG A 269 -15.39 -12.74 4.61
N ASP A 270 -15.38 -11.59 3.95
CA ASP A 270 -16.06 -11.40 2.67
C ASP A 270 -15.19 -12.04 1.58
N VAL A 271 -15.62 -13.19 1.06
CA VAL A 271 -14.89 -13.96 0.04
C VAL A 271 -15.53 -13.68 -1.31
N GLY A 272 -14.72 -13.22 -2.28
CA GLY A 272 -15.15 -13.11 -3.68
C GLY A 272 -15.81 -11.80 -4.07
N SER A 273 -15.78 -10.75 -3.25
CA SER A 273 -16.36 -9.45 -3.61
C SER A 273 -15.63 -8.71 -4.74
N GLN A 274 -14.34 -9.01 -4.97
CA GLN A 274 -13.55 -8.45 -6.07
C GLN A 274 -12.65 -9.51 -6.71
N PRO A 275 -12.63 -9.64 -8.04
CA PRO A 275 -11.67 -10.49 -8.73
C PRO A 275 -10.23 -10.01 -8.50
N PRO A 276 -9.25 -10.93 -8.29
CA PRO A 276 -7.84 -10.56 -8.20
C PRO A 276 -7.33 -9.68 -9.35
N SER A 277 -7.76 -9.96 -10.58
CA SER A 277 -7.43 -9.17 -11.77
C SER A 277 -7.96 -7.73 -11.69
N SER A 278 -9.17 -7.54 -11.18
CA SER A 278 -9.75 -6.21 -10.94
C SER A 278 -8.91 -5.41 -9.95
N LEU A 279 -8.53 -6.03 -8.84
CA LEU A 279 -7.65 -5.40 -7.84
C LEU A 279 -6.29 -5.05 -8.42
N ALA A 280 -5.66 -5.95 -9.18
CA ALA A 280 -4.38 -5.69 -9.81
C ALA A 280 -4.46 -4.51 -10.81
N ASN A 281 -5.54 -4.43 -11.59
CA ASN A 281 -5.77 -3.29 -12.50
C ASN A 281 -5.97 -1.97 -11.74
N MET A 282 -6.73 -1.97 -10.64
CA MET A 282 -6.89 -0.77 -9.81
C MET A 282 -5.56 -0.28 -9.25
N VAL A 283 -4.74 -1.20 -8.72
CA VAL A 283 -3.40 -0.89 -8.21
C VAL A 283 -2.52 -0.31 -9.31
N GLU A 284 -2.54 -0.87 -10.52
CA GLU A 284 -1.76 -0.36 -11.64
C GLU A 284 -2.17 1.05 -12.03
N VAL A 285 -3.47 1.33 -12.13
CA VAL A 285 -3.94 2.67 -12.51
C VAL A 285 -3.54 3.71 -11.47
N VAL A 286 -3.71 3.41 -10.17
CA VAL A 286 -3.30 4.33 -9.09
C VAL A 286 -1.78 4.50 -9.07
N ARG A 287 -1.00 3.42 -9.24
CA ARG A 287 0.46 3.48 -9.30
C ARG A 287 0.95 4.34 -10.46
N SER A 288 0.36 4.15 -11.65
CA SER A 288 0.66 4.94 -12.85
C SER A 288 0.26 6.42 -12.69
N PHE A 289 -0.88 6.68 -12.05
CA PHE A 289 -1.31 8.03 -11.70
C PHE A 289 -0.29 8.71 -10.76
N GLU A 290 0.09 8.06 -9.67
CA GLU A 290 1.04 8.61 -8.69
C GLU A 290 2.40 8.92 -9.32
N ARG A 291 2.87 8.06 -10.24
CA ARG A 291 4.09 8.29 -11.01
C ARG A 291 3.98 9.56 -11.85
N LEU A 292 2.91 9.71 -12.65
CA LEU A 292 2.70 10.89 -13.48
C LEU A 292 2.57 12.17 -12.64
N MET A 293 1.86 12.10 -11.51
CA MET A 293 1.75 13.23 -10.58
C MET A 293 3.11 13.61 -9.98
N GLY A 294 3.92 12.63 -9.59
CA GLY A 294 5.28 12.86 -9.07
C GLY A 294 6.21 13.47 -10.12
N GLU A 295 6.23 12.91 -11.34
CA GLU A 295 7.01 13.44 -12.47
C GLU A 295 6.57 14.85 -12.85
N GLY A 296 5.27 15.13 -12.89
CA GLY A 296 4.73 16.46 -13.13
C GLY A 296 5.17 17.47 -12.07
N GLN A 297 5.14 17.08 -10.80
CA GLN A 297 5.60 17.91 -9.69
C GLN A 297 7.12 18.17 -9.75
N GLN A 298 7.94 17.18 -10.11
CA GLN A 298 9.38 17.37 -10.31
C GLN A 298 9.68 18.34 -11.48
N CYS A 299 8.91 18.23 -12.57
CA CYS A 299 9.03 19.15 -13.70
C CYS A 299 8.67 20.60 -13.30
N MET A 300 7.66 20.78 -12.44
CA MET A 300 7.32 22.08 -11.86
C MET A 300 8.46 22.69 -11.04
N HIS A 301 9.18 21.87 -10.26
CA HIS A 301 10.35 22.32 -9.50
C HIS A 301 11.53 22.69 -10.42
N SER A 302 11.66 22.00 -11.55
CA SER A 302 12.69 22.27 -12.57
C SER A 302 12.27 23.34 -13.59
N VAL A 303 11.13 24.03 -13.36
CA VAL A 303 10.55 25.07 -14.23
C VAL A 303 10.22 24.56 -15.65
N ASN A 304 10.13 23.25 -15.86
CA ASN A 304 9.69 22.65 -17.11
C ASN A 304 8.15 22.51 -17.11
N LEU A 305 7.46 23.64 -17.24
CA LEU A 305 6.00 23.73 -17.10
C LEU A 305 5.23 22.99 -18.19
N GLU A 306 5.78 22.89 -19.41
CA GLU A 306 5.15 22.15 -20.50
C GLU A 306 5.15 20.64 -20.24
N LEU A 307 6.27 20.10 -19.74
CA LEU A 307 6.35 18.70 -19.37
C LEU A 307 5.47 18.40 -18.14
N ALA A 308 5.37 19.33 -17.20
CA ALA A 308 4.43 19.23 -16.08
C ALA A 308 2.98 19.13 -16.57
N LEU A 309 2.56 20.02 -17.48
CA LEU A 309 1.23 19.95 -18.10
C LEU A 309 1.00 18.61 -18.80
N ARG A 310 1.98 18.10 -19.55
CA ARG A 310 1.87 16.80 -20.22
C ARG A 310 1.59 15.68 -19.22
N ASN A 311 2.38 15.61 -18.15
CA ASN A 311 2.23 14.58 -17.13
C ASN A 311 0.89 14.66 -16.41
N PHE A 312 0.48 15.87 -16.00
CA PHE A 312 -0.82 16.06 -15.34
C PHE A 312 -2.02 15.77 -16.27
N ASN A 313 -1.93 16.12 -17.56
CA ASN A 313 -2.98 15.75 -18.53
C ASN A 313 -3.03 14.23 -18.77
N SER A 314 -1.88 13.55 -18.79
CA SER A 314 -1.86 12.08 -18.83
C SER A 314 -2.46 11.47 -17.56
N ALA A 315 -2.23 12.06 -16.39
CA ALA A 315 -2.87 11.64 -15.15
C ALA A 315 -4.39 11.85 -15.19
N LEU A 316 -4.86 12.98 -15.74
CA LEU A 316 -6.30 13.23 -15.95
C LEU A 316 -6.94 12.16 -16.84
N ALA A 317 -6.28 11.81 -17.96
CA ALA A 317 -6.75 10.78 -18.87
C ALA A 317 -6.89 9.41 -18.17
N LEU A 318 -5.95 9.05 -17.28
CA LEU A 318 -6.06 7.84 -16.46
C LEU A 318 -7.26 7.89 -15.52
N CYS A 319 -7.54 9.03 -14.88
CA CYS A 319 -8.72 9.20 -14.03
C CYS A 319 -10.02 9.01 -14.83
N GLU A 320 -10.08 9.56 -16.04
CA GLU A 320 -11.26 9.46 -16.90
C GLU A 320 -11.48 8.05 -17.43
N SER A 321 -10.44 7.42 -17.99
CA SER A 321 -10.53 6.04 -18.49
C SER A 321 -10.75 5.04 -17.37
N GLY A 322 -10.09 5.24 -16.23
CA GLY A 322 -10.18 4.38 -15.07
C GLY A 322 -11.51 4.49 -14.33
N ALA A 323 -12.12 5.69 -14.28
CA ALA A 323 -13.49 5.84 -13.80
C ALA A 323 -14.49 5.11 -14.72
N ALA A 324 -14.32 5.23 -16.04
CA ALA A 324 -15.20 4.56 -17.00
C ALA A 324 -15.14 3.02 -16.91
N SER A 325 -13.97 2.47 -16.58
CA SER A 325 -13.77 1.02 -16.39
C SER A 325 -14.00 0.53 -14.95
N GLY A 326 -14.29 1.42 -14.00
CA GLY A 326 -14.36 1.11 -12.57
C GLY A 326 -13.02 0.76 -11.92
N ALA A 327 -11.89 1.02 -12.59
CA ALA A 327 -10.54 0.75 -12.10
C ALA A 327 -9.97 1.86 -11.21
N VAL A 328 -10.59 3.05 -11.19
CA VAL A 328 -10.24 4.11 -10.24
C VAL A 328 -11.35 4.22 -9.22
N PRO A 329 -11.16 3.65 -8.03
CA PRO A 329 -12.13 3.81 -6.97
C PRO A 329 -11.99 5.23 -6.39
N ASP A 330 -13.11 5.95 -6.28
CA ASP A 330 -13.16 7.38 -5.94
C ASP A 330 -12.44 8.30 -6.95
N GLY A 331 -12.85 8.24 -8.22
CA GLY A 331 -12.26 9.03 -9.32
C GLY A 331 -12.34 10.55 -9.13
N ASP A 332 -13.27 11.03 -8.32
CA ASP A 332 -13.45 12.47 -8.06
C ASP A 332 -12.27 13.04 -7.27
N ARG A 333 -11.79 12.31 -6.25
CA ARG A 333 -10.59 12.71 -5.49
C ARG A 333 -9.36 12.84 -6.39
N TYR A 334 -9.10 11.84 -7.25
CA TYR A 334 -7.94 11.87 -8.14
C TYR A 334 -8.03 12.99 -9.19
N LYS A 335 -9.21 13.21 -9.76
CA LYS A 335 -9.47 14.34 -10.65
C LYS A 335 -9.24 15.69 -9.96
N GLN A 336 -9.73 15.85 -8.73
CA GLN A 336 -9.52 17.06 -7.95
C GLN A 336 -8.02 17.38 -7.75
N LEU A 337 -7.23 16.36 -7.41
CA LEU A 337 -5.78 16.51 -7.27
C LEU A 337 -5.14 16.98 -8.58
N VAL A 338 -5.53 16.40 -9.71
CA VAL A 338 -5.02 16.79 -11.03
C VAL A 338 -5.43 18.21 -11.41
N PHE A 339 -6.70 18.58 -11.22
CA PHE A 339 -7.19 19.93 -11.48
C PHE A 339 -6.45 20.98 -10.65
N THR A 340 -6.17 20.68 -9.38
CA THR A 340 -5.39 21.56 -8.51
C THR A 340 -3.98 21.79 -9.07
N LYS A 341 -3.28 20.73 -9.50
CA LYS A 341 -1.93 20.85 -10.09
C LYS A 341 -1.92 21.50 -11.47
N LEU A 342 -2.87 21.16 -12.35
CA LEU A 342 -3.02 21.82 -13.64
C LEU A 342 -3.32 23.32 -13.48
N GLY A 343 -4.21 23.68 -12.56
CA GLY A 343 -4.55 25.07 -12.24
C GLY A 343 -3.33 25.86 -11.79
N GLY A 344 -2.57 25.34 -10.83
CA GLY A 344 -1.31 25.95 -10.40
C GLY A 344 -0.27 26.08 -11.54
N THR A 345 -0.23 25.11 -12.45
CA THR A 345 0.68 25.14 -13.61
C THR A 345 0.27 26.20 -14.63
N TYR A 346 -1.02 26.27 -14.98
CA TYR A 346 -1.54 27.30 -15.88
C TYR A 346 -1.39 28.72 -15.32
N ARG A 347 -1.56 28.89 -14.00
CA ARG A 347 -1.27 30.17 -13.33
C ARG A 347 0.18 30.59 -13.53
N ARG A 348 1.15 29.68 -13.36
CA ARG A 348 2.58 29.99 -13.58
C ARG A 348 2.92 30.32 -15.03
N LEU A 349 2.10 29.85 -15.98
CA LEU A 349 2.18 30.20 -17.41
C LEU A 349 1.43 31.50 -17.75
N GLY A 350 0.81 32.18 -16.78
CA GLY A 350 0.01 33.38 -17.00
C GLY A 350 -1.37 33.12 -17.62
N LYS A 351 -1.81 31.86 -17.72
CA LYS A 351 -3.10 31.47 -18.30
C LYS A 351 -4.19 31.45 -17.21
N TYR A 352 -4.52 32.63 -16.70
CA TYR A 352 -5.35 32.79 -15.50
C TYR A 352 -6.78 32.27 -15.64
N GLU A 353 -7.45 32.47 -16.79
CA GLU A 353 -8.82 31.94 -16.99
C GLU A 353 -8.86 30.41 -16.95
N GLN A 354 -7.94 29.74 -17.66
CA GLN A 354 -7.85 28.27 -17.63
C GLN A 354 -7.53 27.75 -16.23
N ALA A 355 -6.66 28.45 -15.50
CA ALA A 355 -6.32 28.10 -14.13
C ALA A 355 -7.51 28.25 -13.19
N LYS A 356 -8.25 29.36 -13.31
CA LYS A 356 -9.47 29.65 -12.56
C LYS A 356 -10.52 28.56 -12.80
N ASP A 357 -10.85 28.26 -14.05
CA ASP A 357 -11.88 27.27 -14.40
C ASP A 357 -11.58 25.89 -13.81
N LEU A 358 -10.32 25.46 -13.82
CA LEU A 358 -9.90 24.18 -13.24
C LEU A 358 -9.96 24.18 -11.71
N LEU A 359 -9.55 25.28 -11.07
CA LEU A 359 -9.55 25.37 -9.60
C LEU A 359 -10.97 25.56 -9.04
N GLU A 360 -11.86 26.26 -9.75
CA GLU A 360 -13.28 26.33 -9.41
C GLU A 360 -13.94 24.96 -9.51
N GLN A 361 -13.64 24.19 -10.57
CA GLN A 361 -14.07 22.79 -10.67
C GLN A 361 -13.52 21.95 -9.52
N ALA A 362 -12.23 22.04 -9.22
CA ALA A 362 -11.63 21.32 -8.09
C ALA A 362 -12.31 21.67 -6.74
N MET A 363 -12.68 22.93 -6.54
CA MET A 363 -13.36 23.40 -5.32
C MET A 363 -14.81 22.92 -5.22
N ALA A 364 -15.48 22.66 -6.35
CA ALA A 364 -16.85 22.16 -6.40
C ALA A 364 -16.96 20.65 -6.10
N MET A 365 -15.86 19.91 -6.24
CA MET A 365 -15.81 18.47 -5.93
C MET A 365 -15.84 18.24 -4.41
N SER A 366 -16.25 17.02 -4.01
CA SER A 366 -16.23 16.55 -2.62
C SER A 366 -14.80 16.53 -2.08
N ALA A 367 -14.33 17.68 -1.62
CA ALA A 367 -12.93 17.90 -1.34
C ALA A 367 -12.50 17.24 -0.02
N SER A 368 -11.38 16.53 -0.03
CA SER A 368 -10.59 16.43 1.20
C SER A 368 -10.14 17.85 1.58
N SER A 369 -10.17 18.16 2.87
CA SER A 369 -9.91 19.53 3.33
C SER A 369 -8.50 20.03 2.98
N GLU A 370 -7.51 19.14 2.90
CA GLU A 370 -6.16 19.49 2.44
C GLU A 370 -6.14 19.99 0.98
N LEU A 371 -6.79 19.25 0.06
CA LEU A 371 -6.88 19.66 -1.34
C LEU A 371 -7.70 20.95 -1.51
N ARG A 372 -8.71 21.14 -0.66
CA ARG A 372 -9.48 22.39 -0.61
C ARG A 372 -8.60 23.57 -0.20
N ILE A 373 -7.72 23.40 0.79
CA ILE A 373 -6.78 24.45 1.23
C ILE A 373 -5.82 24.82 0.10
N GLU A 374 -5.26 23.84 -0.61
CA GLU A 374 -4.35 24.10 -1.74
C GLU A 374 -5.09 24.83 -2.88
N ALA A 375 -6.23 24.29 -3.32
CA ALA A 375 -6.98 24.85 -4.45
C ALA A 375 -7.49 26.27 -4.17
N SER A 376 -8.03 26.53 -2.96
CA SER A 376 -8.50 27.86 -2.57
C SER A 376 -7.37 28.90 -2.45
N GLY A 377 -6.17 28.48 -2.01
CA GLY A 377 -4.99 29.33 -2.00
C GLY A 377 -4.54 29.75 -3.40
N GLU A 378 -4.41 28.77 -4.31
CA GLU A 378 -4.05 29.03 -5.71
C GLU A 378 -5.10 29.91 -6.41
N LEU A 379 -6.38 29.64 -6.17
CA LEU A 379 -7.50 30.44 -6.72
C LEU A 379 -7.50 31.87 -6.17
N GLY A 380 -7.19 32.06 -4.89
CA GLY A 380 -7.05 33.38 -4.28
C GLY A 380 -5.94 34.22 -4.91
N VAL A 381 -4.81 33.60 -5.26
CA VAL A 381 -3.72 34.27 -5.99
C VAL A 381 -4.17 34.67 -7.40
N ILE A 382 -4.90 33.79 -8.10
CA ILE A 382 -5.42 34.07 -9.45
C ILE A 382 -6.39 35.25 -9.43
N TYR A 383 -7.37 35.23 -8.53
CA TYR A 383 -8.32 36.34 -8.42
C TYR A 383 -7.64 37.68 -8.13
N ARG A 384 -6.58 37.70 -7.31
CA ARG A 384 -5.78 38.91 -7.11
C ARG A 384 -5.09 39.39 -8.39
N HIS A 385 -4.53 38.47 -9.19
CA HIS A 385 -3.92 38.81 -10.47
C HIS A 385 -4.93 39.32 -11.51
N MET A 386 -6.19 38.91 -11.39
CA MET A 386 -7.30 39.34 -12.24
C MET A 386 -8.06 40.56 -11.72
N ASP A 387 -7.59 41.19 -10.63
CA ASP A 387 -8.26 42.31 -9.93
C ASP A 387 -9.65 42.00 -9.35
N LEU A 388 -9.95 40.72 -9.10
CA LEU A 388 -11.19 40.24 -8.50
C LEU A 388 -11.06 40.13 -6.97
N MET A 389 -10.92 41.29 -6.31
CA MET A 389 -10.54 41.34 -4.89
C MET A 389 -11.58 40.75 -3.93
N ASP A 390 -12.88 40.92 -4.22
CA ASP A 390 -13.95 40.34 -3.40
C ASP A 390 -13.97 38.81 -3.48
N ASP A 391 -13.73 38.26 -4.67
CA ASP A 391 -13.64 36.83 -4.89
C ASP A 391 -12.40 36.24 -4.21
N ALA A 392 -11.25 36.91 -4.33
CA ALA A 392 -10.01 36.56 -3.63
C ALA A 392 -10.23 36.49 -2.11
N LYS A 393 -10.87 37.52 -1.53
CA LYS A 393 -11.17 37.56 -0.09
C LYS A 393 -12.08 36.41 0.33
N ARG A 394 -13.07 36.07 -0.50
CA ARG A 394 -13.99 34.96 -0.22
C ARG A 394 -13.27 33.61 -0.20
N VAL A 395 -12.48 33.30 -1.22
CA VAL A 395 -11.80 31.98 -1.29
C VAL A 395 -10.66 31.84 -0.29
N LEU A 396 -9.92 32.91 0.00
CA LEU A 396 -8.89 32.89 1.05
C LEU A 396 -9.51 32.75 2.46
N ARG A 397 -10.74 33.23 2.66
CA ARG A 397 -11.48 32.94 3.90
C ARG A 397 -11.83 31.46 4.00
N VAL A 398 -12.28 30.84 2.91
CA VAL A 398 -12.52 29.39 2.87
C VAL A 398 -11.24 28.64 3.21
N GLN A 399 -10.10 29.04 2.63
CA GLN A 399 -8.80 28.45 2.95
C GLN A 399 -8.50 28.52 4.45
N TYR A 400 -8.63 29.71 5.04
CA TYR A 400 -8.33 29.96 6.45
C TYR A 400 -9.24 29.16 7.40
N GLU A 401 -10.55 29.18 7.17
CA GLU A 401 -11.49 28.43 8.01
C GLU A 401 -11.28 26.93 7.87
N THR A 402 -11.03 26.42 6.66
CA THR A 402 -10.72 25.00 6.43
C THR A 402 -9.43 24.60 7.17
N ALA A 403 -8.41 25.45 7.16
CA ALA A 403 -7.13 25.18 7.82
C ALA A 403 -7.22 25.15 9.36
N LYS A 404 -8.22 25.80 9.97
CA LYS A 404 -8.43 25.73 11.44
C LYS A 404 -9.01 24.41 11.91
N GLU A 405 -9.59 23.63 11.00
CA GLU A 405 -10.18 22.32 11.32
C GLU A 405 -9.11 21.22 11.46
N PHE A 406 -7.83 21.56 11.24
CA PHE A 406 -6.63 20.72 11.34
C PHE A 406 -5.67 21.30 12.37
#